data_AF-A0A3E2CSC2-F1
#
_entry.id   AF-A0A3E2CSC2-F1
#
_cell.length_a   1.000
_cell.length_b   1.000
_cell.length_c   1.000
_cell.angle_alpha   90.00
_cell.angle_beta   90.00
_cell.angle_gamma   90.00
#
_symmetry.space_group_name_H-M   'P 1'
#
loop_
_entity.id
_entity.type
_entity.pdbx_description
1 polymer ?
#
loop_
_entity_poly.entity_id
_entity_poly.type
_entity_poly.pdbx_seq_one_letter_code
_entity_poly.pdbx_strand_id
1 'polypeptide(L)'
;MPNAYSRANQAHSDDNNAIRLQKLLAEAGFGSRRKCEEIILDGRVEVDDELVTTLGTRVDPKRQKVRVDGSRVKFNTKLVTLALHKPKRVLSAMDDPKGRFTLRDIVGDKYERIFHMGRLDYDSEGLILMTNDGELSQHVMHPKYEVEKTYIATVEGKINGMV
;
A
#
# COMPACT_ATOMS: atom_id res chain seq x y z
N MET A 1 40.34 -15.25 -21.54
CA MET A 1 39.71 -15.43 -20.21
C MET A 1 38.21 -15.23 -20.35
N PRO A 2 37.35 -16.15 -19.90
CA PRO A 2 35.90 -15.95 -19.95
C PRO A 2 35.50 -14.82 -19.01
N ASN A 3 34.81 -13.82 -19.56
CA ASN A 3 34.43 -12.58 -18.90
C ASN A 3 33.48 -12.86 -17.71
N ALA A 4 33.91 -12.50 -16.50
CA ALA A 4 33.18 -12.70 -15.23
C ALA A 4 31.82 -11.98 -15.18
N TYR A 5 31.55 -11.09 -16.14
CA TYR A 5 30.30 -10.35 -16.27
C TYR A 5 29.23 -11.06 -17.13
N SER A 6 29.54 -12.22 -17.74
CA SER A 6 28.56 -12.98 -18.54
C SER A 6 27.47 -13.65 -17.67
N ARG A 7 27.79 -14.03 -16.44
CA ARG A 7 26.81 -14.58 -15.47
C ARG A 7 25.91 -13.51 -14.84
N ALA A 8 26.37 -12.26 -14.76
CA ALA A 8 25.56 -11.15 -14.25
C ALA A 8 24.44 -10.75 -15.22
N ASN A 9 24.64 -10.92 -16.53
CA ASN A 9 23.60 -10.69 -17.54
C ASN A 9 22.55 -11.81 -17.61
N GLN A 10 22.86 -13.02 -17.14
CA GLN A 10 21.86 -14.09 -17.01
C GLN A 10 20.98 -13.94 -15.75
N ALA A 11 21.41 -13.17 -14.75
CA ALA A 11 20.58 -12.80 -13.60
C ALA A 11 19.65 -11.61 -13.87
N HIS A 12 19.78 -10.97 -15.05
CA HIS A 12 18.92 -9.86 -15.51
C HIS A 12 17.92 -10.27 -16.57
N SER A 13 17.56 -11.55 -16.64
CA SER A 13 16.36 -12.03 -17.34
C SER A 13 15.22 -12.23 -16.35
N ASP A 14 14.87 -11.22 -15.55
CA ASP A 14 13.70 -11.28 -14.67
C ASP A 14 12.67 -10.22 -15.08
N ASP A 15 11.61 -10.72 -15.72
CA ASP A 15 10.34 -10.11 -16.09
C ASP A 15 10.03 -8.76 -15.41
N ASN A 16 10.12 -7.68 -16.19
CA ASN A 16 9.65 -6.33 -15.82
C ASN A 16 8.15 -6.25 -15.45
N ASN A 17 7.41 -7.35 -15.60
CA ASN A 17 5.95 -7.41 -15.42
C ASN A 17 5.52 -8.31 -14.24
N ALA A 18 6.47 -8.97 -13.55
CA ALA A 18 6.17 -9.89 -12.45
C ALA A 18 6.02 -9.14 -11.11
N ILE A 19 4.79 -9.14 -10.58
CA ILE A 19 4.45 -8.52 -9.30
C ILE A 19 4.41 -9.55 -8.17
N ARG A 20 4.77 -9.14 -6.96
CA ARG A 20 4.69 -10.02 -5.79
C ARG A 20 3.25 -10.45 -5.53
N LEU A 21 3.03 -11.74 -5.26
CA LEU A 21 1.71 -12.33 -5.06
C LEU A 21 0.92 -11.63 -3.96
N GLN A 22 1.54 -11.32 -2.81
CA GLN A 22 0.85 -10.58 -1.75
C GLN A 22 0.52 -9.12 -2.12
N LYS A 23 1.25 -8.51 -3.08
CA LYS A 23 0.89 -7.18 -3.63
C LYS A 23 -0.37 -7.34 -4.49
N LEU A 24 -0.38 -8.33 -5.38
CA LEU A 24 -1.50 -8.63 -6.27
C LEU A 24 -2.78 -8.95 -5.49
N LEU A 25 -2.70 -9.83 -4.49
CA LEU A 25 -3.85 -10.21 -3.67
C LEU A 25 -4.39 -9.02 -2.88
N ALA A 26 -3.48 -8.21 -2.34
CA ALA A 26 -3.88 -7.00 -1.67
C ALA A 26 -4.63 -6.09 -2.67
N GLU A 27 -4.05 -5.79 -3.83
CA GLU A 27 -4.68 -4.97 -4.89
C GLU A 27 -6.08 -5.45 -5.29
N ALA A 28 -6.31 -6.75 -5.27
CA ALA A 28 -7.61 -7.34 -5.57
C ALA A 28 -8.61 -7.37 -4.39
N GLY A 29 -8.28 -6.77 -3.24
CA GLY A 29 -9.21 -6.59 -2.12
C GLY A 29 -9.14 -7.66 -1.03
N PHE A 30 -8.23 -8.63 -1.11
CA PHE A 30 -8.14 -9.72 -0.11
C PHE A 30 -7.58 -9.28 1.25
N GLY A 31 -7.17 -8.02 1.38
CA GLY A 31 -6.78 -7.40 2.64
C GLY A 31 -5.53 -6.54 2.54
N SER A 32 -4.86 -6.37 3.68
CA SER A 32 -3.52 -5.77 3.72
C SER A 32 -2.48 -6.72 3.13
N ARG A 33 -1.30 -6.21 2.75
CA ARG A 33 -0.22 -7.06 2.24
C ARG A 33 0.17 -8.16 3.23
N ARG A 34 0.21 -7.85 4.53
CA ARG A 34 0.47 -8.83 5.60
C ARG A 34 -0.63 -9.87 5.71
N LYS A 35 -1.90 -9.44 5.62
CA LYS A 35 -3.03 -10.38 5.62
C LYS A 35 -2.97 -11.32 4.41
N CYS A 36 -2.54 -10.81 3.26
CA CYS A 36 -2.33 -11.63 2.07
C CYS A 36 -1.16 -12.59 2.21
N GLU A 37 -0.11 -12.26 2.98
CA GLU A 37 0.96 -13.21 3.30
C GLU A 37 0.43 -14.37 4.15
N GLU A 38 -0.44 -14.12 5.13
CA GLU A 38 -1.13 -15.17 5.88
C GLU A 38 -1.97 -16.07 4.95
N ILE A 39 -2.76 -15.49 4.05
CA ILE A 39 -3.59 -16.25 3.09
C ILE A 39 -2.71 -17.17 2.21
N ILE A 40 -1.53 -16.70 1.80
CA ILE A 40 -0.55 -17.51 1.05
C ILE A 40 -0.05 -18.67 1.93
N LEU A 41 0.42 -18.38 3.14
CA LEU A 41 0.95 -19.39 4.06
C LEU A 41 -0.09 -20.46 4.43
N ASP A 42 -1.36 -20.07 4.53
CA ASP A 42 -2.50 -20.97 4.80
C ASP A 42 -2.81 -21.91 3.63
N GLY A 43 -2.12 -21.80 2.49
CA GLY A 43 -2.35 -22.64 1.32
C GLY A 43 -3.70 -22.39 0.66
N ARG A 44 -4.16 -21.14 0.67
CA ARG A 44 -5.46 -20.75 0.08
C ARG A 44 -5.33 -20.18 -1.33
N VAL A 45 -4.11 -20.05 -1.83
CA VAL A 45 -3.80 -19.37 -3.10
C VAL A 45 -3.28 -20.37 -4.11
N GLU A 46 -3.85 -20.35 -5.31
CA GLU A 46 -3.40 -21.13 -6.46
C GLU A 46 -2.90 -20.18 -7.56
N VAL A 47 -1.81 -20.54 -8.22
CA VAL A 47 -1.28 -19.88 -9.41
C VAL A 47 -1.18 -20.92 -10.51
N ASP A 48 -1.91 -20.73 -11.61
CA ASP A 48 -1.99 -21.70 -12.72
C ASP A 48 -2.33 -23.12 -12.24
N ASP A 49 -3.28 -23.21 -11.31
CA ASP A 49 -3.80 -24.44 -10.70
C ASP A 49 -2.80 -25.17 -9.77
N GLU A 50 -1.65 -24.56 -9.45
CA GLU A 50 -0.72 -25.04 -8.42
C GLU A 50 -0.84 -24.25 -7.12
N LEU A 51 -0.86 -24.96 -5.98
CA LEU A 51 -0.93 -24.35 -4.65
C LEU A 51 0.38 -23.61 -4.34
N VAL A 52 0.27 -22.34 -3.94
CA VAL A 52 1.42 -21.52 -3.57
C VAL A 52 1.36 -21.17 -2.09
N THR A 53 2.36 -21.64 -1.34
CA THR A 53 2.56 -21.30 0.08
C THR A 53 3.83 -20.49 0.34
N THR A 54 4.65 -20.27 -0.69
CA THR A 54 5.93 -19.58 -0.57
C THR A 54 5.76 -18.06 -0.62
N LEU A 55 6.17 -17.37 0.45
CA LEU A 55 6.23 -15.91 0.47
C LEU A 55 7.25 -15.37 -0.54
N GLY A 56 6.95 -14.21 -1.13
CA GLY A 56 7.82 -13.57 -2.12
C GLY A 56 7.65 -14.10 -3.54
N THR A 57 6.79 -15.10 -3.75
CA THR A 57 6.35 -15.56 -5.08
C THR A 57 5.93 -14.37 -5.94
N ARG A 58 6.40 -14.34 -7.19
CA ARG A 58 6.05 -13.31 -8.16
C ARG A 58 5.20 -13.94 -9.26
N VAL A 59 4.22 -13.18 -9.72
CA VAL A 59 3.26 -13.61 -10.73
C VAL A 59 3.08 -12.53 -11.78
N ASP A 60 2.92 -12.92 -13.04
CA ASP A 60 2.50 -12.02 -14.11
C ASP A 60 0.96 -12.06 -14.23
N PRO A 61 0.24 -11.00 -13.82
CA PRO A 61 -1.22 -10.95 -13.85
C PRO A 61 -1.83 -11.04 -15.26
N LYS A 62 -1.05 -10.79 -16.31
CA LYS A 62 -1.49 -10.88 -17.70
C LYS A 62 -1.40 -12.31 -18.25
N ARG A 63 -0.51 -13.13 -17.69
CA ARG A 63 -0.22 -14.47 -18.19
C ARG A 63 -0.73 -15.58 -17.28
N GLN A 64 -0.67 -15.35 -15.97
CA GLN A 64 -0.95 -16.36 -14.96
C GLN A 64 -2.32 -16.17 -14.32
N LYS A 65 -2.99 -17.28 -14.02
CA LYS A 65 -4.28 -17.31 -13.34
C LYS A 65 -4.08 -17.45 -11.85
N VAL A 66 -4.41 -16.41 -11.10
CA VAL A 66 -4.41 -16.46 -9.63
C VAL A 66 -5.82 -16.73 -9.12
N ARG A 67 -5.96 -17.70 -8.22
CA ARG A 67 -7.21 -18.03 -7.51
C ARG A 67 -6.98 -18.00 -6.01
N VAL A 68 -8.00 -17.59 -5.27
CA VAL A 68 -8.05 -17.69 -3.80
C VAL A 68 -9.31 -18.46 -3.45
N ASP A 69 -9.18 -19.54 -2.67
CA ASP A 69 -10.27 -20.45 -2.33
C ASP A 69 -11.10 -20.88 -3.56
N GLY A 70 -10.42 -21.18 -4.66
CA GLY A 70 -11.03 -21.57 -5.93
C GLY A 70 -11.65 -20.42 -6.75
N SER A 71 -11.74 -19.21 -6.23
CA SER A 71 -12.29 -18.03 -6.94
C SER A 71 -11.19 -17.26 -7.66
N ARG A 72 -11.40 -16.97 -8.95
CA ARG A 72 -10.43 -16.21 -9.76
C ARG A 72 -10.33 -14.77 -9.26
N VAL A 73 -9.10 -14.32 -9.00
CA VAL A 73 -8.79 -12.95 -8.63
C VAL A 73 -9.08 -12.03 -9.82
N LYS A 74 -9.97 -11.06 -9.63
CA LYS A 74 -10.28 -10.00 -10.61
C LYS A 74 -9.74 -8.66 -10.11
N PHE A 75 -9.15 -7.89 -11.00
CA PHE A 75 -8.63 -6.56 -10.71
C PHE A 75 -9.76 -5.54 -10.83
N ASN A 76 -10.10 -4.84 -9.74
CA ASN A 76 -10.92 -3.66 -9.85
C ASN A 76 -10.02 -2.47 -10.24
N THR A 77 -10.22 -1.93 -11.43
CA THR A 77 -9.34 -0.92 -12.06
C THR A 77 -9.68 0.52 -11.68
N LYS A 78 -10.70 0.74 -10.84
CA LYS A 78 -11.11 2.09 -10.49
C LYS A 78 -10.18 2.67 -9.43
N LEU A 79 -9.23 3.48 -9.87
CA LEU A 79 -8.38 4.26 -9.00
C LEU A 79 -9.20 5.37 -8.32
N VAL A 80 -9.01 5.51 -7.02
CA VAL A 80 -9.67 6.51 -6.17
C VAL A 80 -8.59 7.22 -5.37
N THR A 81 -8.63 8.55 -5.38
CA THR A 81 -7.79 9.41 -4.53
C THR A 81 -8.69 10.45 -3.87
N LEU A 82 -8.60 10.53 -2.56
CA LEU A 82 -9.34 11.47 -1.72
C LEU A 82 -8.37 12.46 -1.08
N ALA A 83 -8.80 13.71 -1.01
CA ALA A 83 -8.21 14.73 -0.16
C ALA A 83 -9.19 15.00 0.98
N LEU A 84 -8.76 14.72 2.21
CA LEU A 84 -9.58 14.87 3.40
C LEU A 84 -8.95 15.91 4.33
N HIS A 85 -9.77 16.79 4.90
CA HIS A 85 -9.36 17.57 6.06
C HIS A 85 -9.61 16.72 7.32
N LYS A 86 -8.55 16.14 7.88
CA LYS A 86 -8.61 15.37 9.12
C LYS A 86 -8.79 16.33 10.30
N PRO A 87 -9.83 16.18 11.13
CA PRO A 87 -9.97 16.98 12.35
C PRO A 87 -9.04 16.48 13.47
N LYS A 88 -8.89 17.29 14.52
CA LYS A 88 -8.21 16.87 15.75
C LYS A 88 -8.95 15.71 16.41
N ARG A 89 -8.22 14.96 17.25
CA ARG A 89 -8.71 13.82 18.01
C ARG A 89 -9.25 12.68 17.14
N VAL A 90 -8.70 12.55 15.94
CA VAL A 90 -8.91 11.42 15.04
C VAL A 90 -7.57 10.74 14.79
N LEU A 91 -7.54 9.42 14.78
CA LEU A 91 -6.33 8.67 14.45
C LEU A 91 -6.14 8.56 12.94
N SER A 92 -4.91 8.78 12.49
CA SER A 92 -4.46 8.44 11.14
C SER A 92 -4.23 6.92 11.01
N ALA A 93 -5.33 6.17 11.04
CA ALA A 93 -5.36 4.72 10.94
C ALA A 93 -6.67 4.25 10.27
N MET A 94 -6.67 3.00 9.78
CA MET A 94 -7.87 2.33 9.24
C MET A 94 -8.54 1.39 10.26
N ASP A 95 -7.87 1.12 11.38
CA ASP A 95 -8.36 0.29 12.48
C ASP A 95 -7.66 0.73 13.79
N ASP A 96 -8.37 0.66 14.92
CA ASP A 96 -7.81 0.92 16.24
C ASP A 96 -8.36 -0.07 17.27
N PRO A 97 -7.52 -0.95 17.84
CA PRO A 97 -7.94 -1.92 18.86
C PRO A 97 -8.53 -1.31 20.14
N LYS A 98 -8.28 -0.01 20.38
CA LYS A 98 -8.80 0.73 21.54
C LYS A 98 -10.12 1.46 21.24
N GLY A 99 -10.64 1.33 20.02
CA GLY A 99 -11.94 1.91 19.63
C GLY A 99 -11.95 3.44 19.54
N ARG A 100 -10.80 4.10 19.37
CA ARG A 100 -10.76 5.54 19.13
C ARG A 100 -11.22 5.83 17.70
N PHE A 101 -11.77 7.02 17.49
CA PHE A 101 -12.23 7.46 16.18
C PHE A 101 -11.06 7.58 15.19
N THR A 102 -11.23 7.04 13.99
CA THR A 102 -10.19 6.87 12.97
C THR A 102 -10.60 7.51 11.64
N LEU A 103 -9.70 7.50 10.65
CA LEU A 103 -10.04 7.91 9.28
C LEU A 103 -11.10 7.02 8.66
N ARG A 104 -11.16 5.73 9.05
CA ARG A 104 -12.19 4.80 8.57
C ARG A 104 -13.58 5.28 8.94
N ASP A 105 -13.75 5.80 10.14
CA ASP A 105 -15.04 6.31 10.63
C ASP A 105 -15.50 7.58 9.87
N ILE A 106 -14.56 8.33 9.28
CA ILE A 106 -14.87 9.49 8.43
C ILE A 106 -15.29 9.06 7.02
N VAL A 107 -14.52 8.17 6.38
CA VAL A 107 -14.76 7.79 4.98
C VAL A 107 -15.87 6.73 4.84
N GLY A 108 -16.15 5.99 5.91
CA GLY A 108 -17.08 4.87 5.94
C GLY A 108 -16.70 3.75 4.98
N ASP A 109 -17.66 2.89 4.67
CA ASP A 109 -17.48 1.75 3.75
C ASP A 109 -17.76 2.12 2.27
N LYS A 110 -17.74 3.43 1.94
CA LYS A 110 -18.06 3.94 0.60
C LYS A 110 -17.02 3.55 -0.45
N TYR A 111 -15.78 3.31 -0.04
CA TYR A 111 -14.67 3.03 -0.92
C TYR A 111 -14.07 1.67 -0.58
N GLU A 112 -14.01 0.80 -1.57
CA GLU A 112 -13.29 -0.47 -1.45
C GLU A 112 -11.79 -0.19 -1.27
N ARG A 113 -11.24 -0.68 -0.15
CA ARG A 113 -9.80 -0.74 0.11
C ARG A 113 -9.05 0.58 -0.10
N ILE A 114 -9.49 1.62 0.60
CA ILE A 114 -8.75 2.88 0.67
C ILE A 114 -7.78 2.88 1.87
N PHE A 115 -6.61 3.49 1.71
CA PHE A 115 -5.61 3.67 2.77
C PHE A 115 -5.05 5.09 2.75
N HIS A 116 -4.51 5.54 3.88
CA HIS A 116 -3.99 6.89 4.03
C HIS A 116 -2.52 7.00 3.59
N MET A 117 -2.18 8.11 2.93
CA MET A 117 -0.83 8.49 2.56
C MET A 117 -0.26 9.38 3.66
N GLY A 118 0.55 8.79 4.52
CA GLY A 118 1.18 9.50 5.62
C GLY A 118 0.32 9.50 6.86
N ARG A 119 0.77 10.24 7.87
CA ARG A 119 0.10 10.30 9.17
C ARG A 119 0.14 11.74 9.65
N LEU A 120 -0.99 12.20 10.14
CA LEU A 120 -1.09 13.34 11.04
C LEU A 120 -1.25 12.82 12.46
N ASP A 121 -0.63 13.50 13.42
CA ASP A 121 -0.77 13.16 14.83
C ASP A 121 -2.22 13.32 15.31
N TYR A 122 -2.51 12.72 16.46
CA TYR A 122 -3.86 12.69 17.02
C TYR A 122 -4.42 14.10 17.23
N ASP A 123 -3.60 15.03 17.73
CA ASP A 123 -3.98 16.42 18.00
C ASP A 123 -3.73 17.37 16.81
N SER A 124 -3.19 16.85 15.70
CA SER A 124 -2.99 17.60 14.45
C SER A 124 -4.22 17.51 13.56
N GLU A 125 -4.49 18.59 12.83
CA GLU A 125 -5.54 18.69 11.82
C GLU A 125 -4.94 19.12 10.47
N GLY A 126 -5.70 18.94 9.40
CA GLY A 126 -5.31 19.39 8.07
C GLY A 126 -5.41 18.32 7.00
N LEU A 127 -4.71 18.55 5.89
CA LEU A 127 -4.79 17.71 4.71
C LEU A 127 -4.17 16.34 4.98
N ILE A 128 -4.96 15.29 4.76
CA ILE A 128 -4.50 13.92 4.61
C ILE A 128 -5.04 13.37 3.30
N LEU A 129 -4.16 12.72 2.52
CA LEU A 129 -4.57 12.09 1.28
C LEU A 129 -4.85 10.61 1.55
N MET A 130 -5.81 10.04 0.84
CA MET A 130 -6.13 8.63 0.90
C MET A 130 -6.31 8.08 -0.51
N THR A 131 -5.88 6.85 -0.77
CA THR A 131 -5.98 6.24 -2.10
C THR A 131 -6.08 4.72 -2.02
N ASN A 132 -6.51 4.08 -3.10
CA ASN A 132 -6.35 2.65 -3.33
C ASN A 132 -5.16 2.33 -4.27
N ASP A 133 -4.47 3.37 -4.78
CA ASP A 133 -3.29 3.26 -5.63
C ASP A 133 -2.01 3.15 -4.79
N GLY A 134 -1.43 1.94 -4.78
CA GLY A 134 -0.20 1.67 -4.04
C GLY A 134 1.04 2.36 -4.63
N GLU A 135 1.06 2.65 -5.93
CA GLU A 135 2.18 3.31 -6.59
C GLU A 135 2.19 4.80 -6.27
N LEU A 136 1.04 5.45 -6.36
CA LEU A 136 0.88 6.84 -5.93
C LEU A 136 1.27 7.00 -4.46
N SER A 137 0.78 6.12 -3.58
CA SER A 137 1.13 6.17 -2.17
C SER A 137 2.62 5.96 -1.93
N GLN A 138 3.28 5.05 -2.66
CA GLN A 138 4.72 4.86 -2.55
C GLN A 138 5.47 6.11 -2.98
N HIS A 139 5.02 6.75 -4.07
CA HIS A 139 5.65 7.97 -4.59
C HIS A 139 5.54 9.13 -3.60
N VAL A 140 4.37 9.33 -2.99
CA VAL A 140 4.13 10.40 -2.02
C VAL A 140 4.88 10.16 -0.69
N MET A 141 5.02 8.90 -0.29
CA MET A 141 5.55 8.53 1.03
C MET A 141 7.04 8.29 1.08
N HIS A 142 7.63 7.85 -0.03
CA HIS A 142 9.02 7.40 0.01
C HIS A 142 9.98 8.61 0.06
N PRO A 143 10.92 8.66 1.04
CA PRO A 143 11.78 9.83 1.26
C PRO A 143 12.57 10.30 0.03
N LYS A 144 12.97 9.36 -0.84
CA LYS A 144 13.69 9.65 -2.10
C LYS A 144 12.99 10.67 -3.00
N TYR A 145 11.67 10.78 -2.95
CA TYR A 145 10.93 11.70 -3.81
C TYR A 145 10.80 13.10 -3.23
N GLU A 146 11.26 13.33 -1.99
CA GLU A 146 11.35 14.66 -1.36
C GLU A 146 10.09 15.51 -1.51
N VAL A 147 8.92 14.85 -1.43
CA VAL A 147 7.63 15.53 -1.59
C VAL A 147 7.43 16.52 -0.47
N GLU A 148 7.44 17.81 -0.82
CA GLU A 148 7.28 18.93 0.10
C GLU A 148 5.92 18.88 0.82
N LYS A 149 5.94 19.24 2.09
CA LYS A 149 4.75 19.30 2.96
C LYS A 149 4.81 20.59 3.75
N THR A 150 3.82 21.45 3.53
CA THR A 150 3.70 22.73 4.22
C THR A 150 2.71 22.61 5.36
N TYR A 151 3.08 23.15 6.52
CA TYR A 151 2.25 23.13 7.73
C TYR A 151 2.06 24.53 8.27
N ILE A 152 0.90 24.78 8.87
CA ILE A 152 0.67 25.95 9.73
C ILE A 152 0.86 25.46 11.17
N ALA A 153 1.85 26.01 11.86
CA ALA A 153 2.15 25.68 13.26
C ALA A 153 1.82 26.87 14.16
N THR A 154 1.10 26.60 15.25
CA THR A 154 0.92 27.57 16.34
C THR A 154 1.91 27.21 17.46
N VAL A 155 2.68 28.19 17.91
CA VAL A 155 3.70 28.01 18.96
C VAL A 155 3.41 28.92 20.13
N GLU A 156 3.84 28.51 21.32
CA GLU A 156 3.84 29.36 22.51
C GLU A 156 5.08 30.26 22.52
N GLY A 157 4.89 31.56 22.80
CA GLY A 157 5.97 32.54 22.79
C GLY A 157 6.15 33.25 21.45
N LYS A 158 7.37 33.73 21.17
CA LYS A 158 7.72 34.40 19.92
C LYS A 158 8.76 33.59 19.18
N ILE A 159 8.58 33.46 17.87
CA ILE A 159 9.58 32.87 16.99
C ILE A 159 10.70 33.89 16.84
N ASN A 160 11.85 33.61 17.46
CA ASN A 160 13.01 34.49 17.43
C ASN A 160 14.09 33.82 16.57
N GLY A 161 14.30 34.34 15.36
CA GLY A 161 15.37 33.92 14.45
C GLY A 161 15.41 34.86 13.25
N MET A 162 16.61 35.31 12.85
CA MET A 162 16.79 35.93 11.53
C MET A 162 16.64 34.83 10.48
N VAL A 163 15.71 35.03 9.54
CA VAL A 163 15.51 34.19 8.35
C VAL A 163 16.68 34.39 7.39
#